data_AF-A0A5M6DHZ8-F1
#
_entry.id   AF-A0A5M6DHZ8-F1
#
_cell.length_a   1.000
_cell.length_b   1.000
_cell.length_c   1.000
_cell.angle_alpha   90.00
_cell.angle_beta   90.00
_cell.angle_gamma   90.00
#
_symmetry.space_group_name_H-M   'P 1'
#
loop_
_entity.id
_entity.type
_entity.pdbx_description
1 polymer ?
#
loop_
_entity_poly.entity_id
_entity_poly.type
_entity_poly.pdbx_seq_one_letter_code
_entity_poly.pdbx_strand_id
1 'polypeptide(L)'
;MNGNPDDEIDILISALVDGKLSDQQRLDLNRVLRESPAAVERYHELLDNHEALCAIYPGEVFAESLADDSLDGDIEKKTRSRATTPLVSSFSRRLMIFASAAILLIAVGLAGYLVGTDPGRQRAGENESTGNNQEQTVAGHAMLHRSVSVQWAKNTRPYRDGDVIPNGRLRFDAGIAEIEFFCGATLTVEGPADLEVQSDWSVKVSQGRLRARVPPAARGFVVHADETEIVDLGTEFALDIDAENARVEVLDGEVALKGGMHDGIHLTSGQQRWLGQSGQANPDTSIDLSLDVEQQRDDAEAQRFAAWNRYSRQRAEDERLVAYYRIANMPEGRTVPNSARERQGNEATLVGPVERTNGRFGQPSTGLEFDRIGARARTRIDQRFEAFTFATWVRIDSLDHVYNALFMSDGYETGELHWQIREDGSLMFSVMVDDTQEVRHFSQRDNAEVKAAGLAKVYYSEPFWDISQSGRWFHLVAVYDPIGRRVTQYVNGQRLSDERIPEKFYIEDLKIGPAEIGNWGQPFRKTPWFAVRNLNGTIDELAIYNAALEEEEIREIYEQGKPLGY
;
A
#
# COMPACT_ATOMS: atom_id res chain seq x y z
N MET A 1 -47.08 14.41 11.26
CA MET A 1 -45.62 14.50 11.16
C MET A 1 -45.19 13.17 10.57
N ASN A 2 -44.93 13.14 9.27
CA ASN A 2 -44.54 11.92 8.57
C ASN A 2 -43.02 11.84 8.65
N GLY A 3 -42.51 11.03 9.57
CA GLY A 3 -41.09 10.70 9.64
C GLY A 3 -40.68 9.88 8.42
N ASN A 4 -39.41 9.96 8.04
CA ASN A 4 -38.86 9.14 6.98
C ASN A 4 -38.93 7.66 7.42
N PRO A 5 -39.48 6.72 6.61
CA PRO A 5 -39.52 5.30 6.99
C PRO A 5 -38.14 4.70 7.34
N ASP A 6 -37.05 5.29 6.84
CA ASP A 6 -35.68 4.90 7.20
C ASP A 6 -35.30 5.30 8.65
N ASP A 7 -35.90 6.37 9.20
CA ASP A 7 -35.65 6.76 10.60
C ASP A 7 -36.33 5.79 11.58
N GLU A 8 -37.48 5.23 11.19
CA GLU A 8 -38.25 4.31 12.04
C GLU A 8 -37.58 2.93 12.12
N ILE A 9 -36.96 2.47 11.03
CA ILE A 9 -36.22 1.20 11.04
C ILE A 9 -34.89 1.32 11.79
N ASP A 10 -34.15 2.41 11.63
CA ASP A 10 -32.88 2.63 12.32
C ASP A 10 -33.07 2.65 13.85
N ILE A 11 -34.19 3.21 14.34
CA ILE A 11 -34.58 3.18 15.77
C ILE A 11 -34.85 1.75 16.24
N LEU A 12 -35.55 0.94 15.46
CA LEU A 12 -35.85 -0.46 15.80
C LEU A 12 -34.58 -1.33 15.77
N ILE A 13 -33.68 -1.10 14.82
CA ILE A 13 -32.38 -1.79 14.71
C ILE A 13 -31.46 -1.41 15.87
N SER A 14 -31.38 -0.12 16.21
CA SER A 14 -30.60 0.36 17.35
C SER A 14 -31.13 -0.20 18.68
N ALA A 15 -32.45 -0.31 18.86
CA ALA A 15 -33.04 -0.92 20.05
C ALA A 15 -32.81 -2.45 20.12
N LEU A 16 -32.73 -3.13 18.97
CA LEU A 16 -32.34 -4.55 18.88
C LEU A 16 -30.88 -4.73 19.30
N VAL A 17 -29.99 -3.93 18.74
CA VAL A 17 -28.55 -3.92 19.02
C VAL A 17 -28.27 -3.65 20.51
N ASP A 18 -29.02 -2.75 21.13
CA ASP A 18 -28.91 -2.42 22.56
C ASP A 18 -29.59 -3.43 23.51
N GLY A 19 -30.22 -4.49 22.98
CA GLY A 19 -30.94 -5.50 23.77
C GLY A 19 -32.22 -4.99 24.45
N LYS A 20 -32.81 -3.90 23.96
CA LYS A 20 -33.98 -3.22 24.57
C LYS A 20 -35.26 -3.33 23.75
N LEU A 21 -35.27 -4.22 22.75
CA LEU A 21 -36.40 -4.38 21.84
C LEU A 21 -37.59 -5.04 22.55
N SER A 22 -38.72 -4.34 22.62
CA SER A 22 -39.97 -4.94 23.13
C SER A 22 -40.58 -5.94 22.14
N ASP A 23 -41.45 -6.83 22.61
CA ASP A 23 -42.12 -7.83 21.74
C ASP A 23 -42.91 -7.19 20.59
N GLN A 24 -43.54 -6.04 20.85
CA GLN A 24 -44.26 -5.29 19.83
C GLN A 24 -43.30 -4.73 18.77
N GLN A 25 -42.19 -4.13 19.21
CA GLN A 25 -41.15 -3.60 18.31
C GLN A 25 -40.46 -4.71 17.51
N ARG A 26 -40.31 -5.91 18.07
CA ARG A 26 -39.77 -7.08 17.38
C ARG A 26 -40.70 -7.56 16.26
N LEU A 27 -42.01 -7.52 16.47
CA LEU A 27 -43.00 -7.82 15.42
C LEU A 27 -42.99 -6.75 14.33
N ASP A 28 -42.86 -5.49 14.71
CA ASP A 28 -42.80 -4.36 13.77
C ASP A 28 -41.51 -4.41 12.93
N LEU A 29 -40.36 -4.70 13.52
CA LEU A 29 -39.10 -4.89 12.80
C LEU A 29 -39.19 -6.06 11.80
N ASN A 30 -39.70 -7.23 12.23
CA ASN A 30 -39.86 -8.39 11.34
C ASN A 30 -40.83 -8.13 10.18
N ARG A 31 -41.88 -7.34 10.41
CA ARG A 31 -42.82 -6.93 9.37
C ARG A 31 -42.12 -6.04 8.34
N VAL A 32 -41.41 -5.02 8.79
CA VAL A 32 -40.67 -4.07 7.92
C VAL A 32 -39.59 -4.79 7.10
N LEU A 33 -38.84 -5.72 7.71
CA LEU A 33 -37.82 -6.51 7.02
C LEU A 33 -38.39 -7.48 5.97
N ARG A 34 -39.62 -7.97 6.16
CA ARG A 34 -40.28 -8.85 5.16
C ARG A 34 -40.87 -8.08 3.99
N GLU A 35 -41.29 -6.84 4.23
CA GLU A 35 -42.04 -6.04 3.27
C GLU A 35 -41.13 -5.11 2.43
N SER A 36 -39.89 -4.84 2.88
CA SER A 36 -38.95 -3.96 2.19
C SER A 36 -37.55 -4.57 2.05
N PRO A 37 -37.06 -4.82 0.82
CA PRO A 37 -35.68 -5.21 0.59
C PRO A 37 -34.65 -4.15 1.03
N ALA A 38 -35.00 -2.85 0.91
CA ALA A 38 -34.15 -1.75 1.37
C ALA A 38 -33.99 -1.75 2.90
N ALA A 39 -35.04 -2.16 3.62
CA ALA A 39 -35.00 -2.36 5.07
C ALA A 39 -34.04 -3.50 5.46
N VAL A 40 -33.99 -4.57 4.67
CA VAL A 40 -33.06 -5.69 4.88
C VAL A 40 -31.62 -5.26 4.64
N GLU A 41 -31.37 -4.51 3.58
CA GLU A 41 -30.04 -3.97 3.27
C GLU A 41 -29.57 -3.00 4.37
N ARG A 42 -30.44 -2.08 4.81
CA ARG A 42 -30.16 -1.16 5.91
C ARG A 42 -29.92 -1.86 7.25
N TYR A 43 -30.65 -2.95 7.50
CA TYR A 43 -30.45 -3.83 8.66
C TYR A 43 -29.08 -4.50 8.64
N HIS A 44 -28.65 -5.02 7.49
CA HIS A 44 -27.32 -5.61 7.34
C HIS A 44 -26.22 -4.57 7.51
N GLU A 45 -26.34 -3.40 6.87
CA GLU A 45 -25.37 -2.32 6.99
C GLU A 45 -25.15 -1.87 8.45
N LEU A 46 -26.23 -1.69 9.21
CA LEU A 46 -26.14 -1.27 10.61
C LEU A 46 -25.64 -2.37 11.55
N LEU A 47 -25.96 -3.64 11.27
CA LEU A 47 -25.37 -4.76 12.01
C LEU A 47 -23.88 -4.92 11.70
N ASP A 48 -23.47 -4.81 10.44
CA ASP A 48 -22.06 -4.93 10.03
C ASP A 48 -21.23 -3.80 10.63
N ASN A 49 -21.78 -2.58 10.66
CA ASN A 49 -21.15 -1.43 11.33
C ASN A 49 -21.09 -1.61 12.84
N HIS A 50 -22.16 -2.10 13.48
CA HIS A 50 -22.15 -2.39 14.92
C HIS A 50 -21.18 -3.53 15.27
N GLU A 51 -21.09 -4.57 14.45
CA GLU A 51 -20.16 -5.68 14.60
C GLU A 51 -18.71 -5.20 14.40
N ALA A 52 -18.45 -4.32 13.42
CA ALA A 52 -17.15 -3.68 13.22
C ALA A 52 -16.74 -2.81 14.42
N LEU A 53 -17.70 -2.15 15.06
CA LEU A 53 -17.47 -1.34 16.27
C LEU A 53 -17.23 -2.21 17.52
N CYS A 54 -17.99 -3.30 17.69
CA CYS A 54 -17.74 -4.30 18.72
C CYS A 54 -16.42 -5.07 18.50
N ALA A 55 -15.97 -5.20 17.25
CA ALA A 55 -14.69 -5.81 16.91
C ALA A 55 -13.47 -4.92 17.22
N ILE A 56 -13.68 -3.61 17.46
CA ILE A 56 -12.65 -2.70 17.96
C ILE A 56 -12.53 -2.81 19.50
N TYR A 57 -13.50 -3.45 20.20
CA TYR A 57 -13.51 -3.55 21.66
C TYR A 57 -14.10 -4.84 22.29
N PRO A 58 -13.30 -5.66 23.00
CA PRO A 58 -13.81 -6.76 23.80
C PRO A 58 -14.03 -6.32 25.27
N GLY A 59 -15.11 -5.57 25.53
CA GLY A 59 -15.63 -5.35 26.90
C GLY A 59 -16.85 -6.21 27.15
N GLU A 60 -16.92 -6.90 28.30
CA GLU A 60 -18.02 -7.81 28.67
C GLU A 60 -19.38 -7.11 28.73
N VAL A 61 -20.22 -7.28 27.70
CA VAL A 61 -21.65 -6.99 27.77
C VAL A 61 -22.44 -8.04 26.96
N PHE A 62 -23.19 -8.86 27.71
CA PHE A 62 -24.25 -9.81 27.35
C PHE A 62 -23.96 -10.99 26.41
N ALA A 63 -23.37 -12.03 26.99
CA ALA A 63 -23.69 -13.42 26.62
C ALA A 63 -24.89 -13.91 27.45
N GLU A 64 -26.09 -13.35 27.24
CA GLU A 64 -27.32 -13.93 27.79
C GLU A 64 -28.56 -13.42 27.03
N SER A 65 -28.67 -13.72 25.73
CA SER A 65 -29.96 -13.76 25.01
C SER A 65 -29.80 -14.38 23.62
N LEU A 66 -29.23 -15.57 23.55
CA LEU A 66 -29.57 -16.55 22.51
C LEU A 66 -29.74 -17.90 23.23
N ALA A 67 -30.70 -17.93 24.14
CA ALA A 67 -31.29 -19.18 24.54
C ALA A 67 -31.98 -19.74 23.28
N ASP A 68 -31.44 -20.86 22.85
CA ASP A 68 -31.98 -21.82 21.92
C ASP A 68 -33.48 -22.01 22.19
N ASP A 69 -34.33 -21.44 21.34
CA ASP A 69 -35.73 -21.85 21.24
C ASP A 69 -35.78 -23.06 20.29
N SER A 70 -35.01 -24.09 20.66
CA SER A 70 -35.18 -25.42 20.12
C SER A 70 -36.40 -26.03 20.81
N LEU A 71 -37.45 -26.20 20.01
CA LEU A 71 -38.68 -26.88 20.40
C LEU A 71 -38.35 -28.23 21.03
N ASP A 72 -38.58 -28.31 22.33
CA ASP A 72 -38.47 -29.52 23.14
C ASP A 72 -39.49 -30.56 22.67
N GLY A 73 -39.06 -31.82 22.67
CA GLY A 73 -39.80 -32.95 22.14
C GLY A 73 -39.16 -34.27 22.56
N ASP A 74 -39.14 -34.48 23.88
CA ASP A 74 -38.99 -35.75 24.63
C ASP A 74 -38.64 -37.01 23.84
N ILE A 75 -37.44 -37.56 24.09
CA ILE A 75 -37.11 -38.96 23.79
C ILE A 75 -36.72 -39.69 25.08
N GLU A 76 -37.69 -40.43 25.62
CA GLU A 76 -37.46 -41.46 26.62
C GLU A 76 -36.72 -42.67 26.02
N LYS A 77 -35.67 -43.10 26.73
CA LYS A 77 -34.90 -44.32 26.48
C LYS A 77 -35.79 -45.57 26.54
N LYS A 78 -35.68 -46.45 25.53
CA LYS A 78 -35.50 -47.91 25.78
C LYS A 78 -35.00 -48.69 24.57
N THR A 79 -33.83 -49.28 24.78
CA THR A 79 -33.20 -50.33 23.98
C THR A 79 -33.97 -51.65 24.13
N ARG A 80 -34.33 -52.31 23.02
CA ARG A 80 -34.07 -53.75 22.77
C ARG A 80 -34.66 -54.28 21.44
N SER A 81 -33.74 -54.64 20.56
CA SER A 81 -33.58 -55.88 19.79
C SER A 81 -34.73 -56.55 19.01
N ARG A 82 -34.33 -56.92 17.78
CA ARG A 82 -34.61 -58.12 16.97
C ARG A 82 -35.74 -58.13 15.92
N ALA A 83 -35.27 -58.06 14.67
CA ALA A 83 -35.37 -59.10 13.62
C ALA A 83 -36.61 -59.18 12.69
N THR A 84 -36.29 -58.97 11.41
CA THR A 84 -36.60 -59.77 10.20
C THR A 84 -37.96 -59.71 9.49
N THR A 85 -37.92 -59.08 8.29
CA THR A 85 -38.45 -59.51 6.95
C THR A 85 -39.97 -59.57 6.69
N PRO A 86 -40.44 -59.59 5.40
CA PRO A 86 -40.00 -58.82 4.22
C PRO A 86 -41.19 -58.25 3.38
N LEU A 87 -40.81 -57.57 2.28
CA LEU A 87 -41.63 -57.01 1.18
C LEU A 87 -42.57 -58.01 0.49
N VAL A 88 -43.70 -57.52 -0.10
CA VAL A 88 -44.09 -57.72 -1.52
C VAL A 88 -45.01 -56.57 -2.02
N SER A 89 -44.78 -56.22 -3.30
CA SER A 89 -45.43 -55.33 -4.28
C SER A 89 -46.98 -55.25 -4.30
N SER A 90 -47.64 -54.23 -4.85
CA SER A 90 -47.62 -53.94 -6.30
C SER A 90 -48.34 -52.62 -6.69
N PHE A 91 -47.96 -52.19 -7.91
CA PHE A 91 -48.35 -51.06 -8.73
C PHE A 91 -49.86 -50.72 -8.81
N SER A 92 -50.19 -49.41 -8.71
CA SER A 92 -50.79 -48.60 -9.79
C SER A 92 -51.42 -47.29 -9.23
N ARG A 93 -50.67 -46.17 -9.28
CA ARG A 93 -51.19 -44.78 -9.17
C ARG A 93 -50.06 -43.76 -9.34
N ARG A 94 -49.43 -43.71 -10.53
CA ARG A 94 -48.43 -42.66 -10.85
C ARG A 94 -48.58 -42.12 -12.27
N LEU A 95 -49.82 -41.80 -12.65
CA LEU A 95 -50.10 -41.07 -13.88
C LEU A 95 -51.16 -39.97 -13.64
N MET A 96 -50.92 -39.09 -12.65
CA MET A 96 -51.65 -37.82 -12.51
C MET A 96 -50.81 -36.67 -11.92
N ILE A 97 -49.54 -36.89 -11.54
CA ILE A 97 -48.73 -35.83 -10.86
C ILE A 97 -47.83 -35.05 -11.83
N PHE A 98 -47.62 -35.51 -13.07
CA PHE A 98 -46.70 -34.83 -14.01
C PHE A 98 -47.35 -33.77 -14.93
N ALA A 99 -48.66 -33.52 -14.82
CA ALA A 99 -49.34 -32.54 -15.69
C ALA A 99 -49.41 -31.11 -15.12
N SER A 100 -49.22 -30.91 -13.80
CA SER A 100 -49.31 -29.58 -13.17
C SER A 100 -47.99 -28.82 -13.14
N ALA A 101 -46.85 -29.50 -13.13
CA ALA A 101 -45.52 -28.88 -13.06
C ALA A 101 -45.09 -28.20 -14.39
N ALA A 102 -45.52 -28.72 -15.53
CA ALA A 102 -45.15 -28.18 -16.84
C ALA A 102 -45.87 -26.85 -17.15
N ILE A 103 -47.10 -26.65 -16.66
CA ILE A 103 -47.89 -25.44 -16.89
C ILE A 103 -47.35 -24.26 -16.05
N LEU A 104 -46.84 -24.53 -14.85
CA LEU A 104 -46.27 -23.50 -13.98
C LEU A 104 -44.94 -22.95 -14.53
N LEU A 105 -44.09 -23.83 -15.10
CA LEU A 105 -42.80 -23.42 -15.67
C LEU A 105 -42.96 -22.61 -16.97
N ILE A 106 -43.97 -22.92 -17.78
CA ILE A 106 -44.27 -22.15 -19.00
C ILE A 106 -44.87 -20.77 -18.66
N ALA A 107 -45.69 -20.68 -17.60
CA ALA A 107 -46.25 -19.41 -17.15
C ALA A 107 -45.20 -18.46 -16.55
N VAL A 108 -44.24 -18.99 -15.76
CA VAL A 108 -43.13 -18.20 -15.19
C VAL A 108 -42.14 -17.78 -16.27
N GLY A 109 -41.85 -18.65 -17.24
CA GLY A 109 -40.99 -18.32 -18.37
C GLY A 109 -41.58 -17.23 -19.28
N LEU A 110 -42.89 -17.25 -19.52
CA LEU A 110 -43.57 -16.25 -20.35
C LEU A 110 -43.72 -14.91 -19.63
N ALA A 111 -43.91 -14.91 -18.31
CA ALA A 111 -43.93 -13.69 -17.49
C ALA A 111 -42.55 -13.01 -17.43
N GLY A 112 -41.47 -13.79 -17.28
CA GLY A 112 -40.10 -13.27 -17.33
C GLY A 112 -39.72 -12.70 -18.70
N TYR A 113 -40.19 -13.32 -19.79
CA TYR A 113 -39.93 -12.85 -21.16
C TYR A 113 -40.70 -11.55 -21.47
N LEU A 114 -41.95 -11.41 -21.02
CA LEU A 114 -42.76 -10.21 -21.27
C LEU A 114 -42.35 -9.01 -20.40
N VAL A 115 -41.79 -9.24 -19.21
CA VAL A 115 -41.24 -8.18 -18.33
C VAL A 115 -39.83 -7.76 -18.78
N GLY A 116 -39.09 -8.65 -19.44
CA GLY A 116 -37.73 -8.37 -19.94
C GLY A 116 -37.66 -7.61 -21.27
N THR A 117 -38.79 -7.42 -21.96
CA THR A 117 -38.85 -6.70 -23.24
C THR A 117 -39.70 -5.43 -23.12
N ASP A 118 -39.31 -4.51 -22.24
CA ASP A 118 -39.78 -3.12 -22.29
C ASP A 118 -38.62 -2.22 -22.73
N PRO A 119 -38.55 -1.76 -24.00
CA PRO A 119 -37.45 -0.94 -24.51
C PRO A 119 -37.44 0.51 -23.99
N GLY A 120 -38.20 0.83 -22.94
CA GLY A 120 -38.64 2.19 -22.65
C GLY A 120 -38.28 2.79 -21.28
N ARG A 121 -37.48 2.14 -20.42
CA ARG A 121 -37.02 2.78 -19.16
C ARG A 121 -35.60 3.31 -19.28
N GLN A 122 -35.53 4.56 -19.74
CA GLN A 122 -34.38 5.42 -19.57
C GLN A 122 -33.95 5.46 -18.10
N ARG A 123 -32.65 5.24 -17.91
CA ARG A 123 -31.86 5.57 -16.71
C ARG A 123 -32.20 7.00 -16.26
N ALA A 124 -32.90 7.12 -15.15
CA ALA A 124 -33.08 8.38 -14.45
C ALA A 124 -33.21 8.05 -12.97
N GLY A 125 -32.14 8.28 -12.21
CA GLY A 125 -32.09 8.05 -10.76
C GLY A 125 -30.79 7.45 -10.22
N GLU A 126 -29.68 7.48 -10.95
CA GLU A 126 -28.35 7.45 -10.34
C GLU A 126 -28.06 8.86 -9.82
N ASN A 127 -28.27 9.09 -8.53
CA ASN A 127 -27.56 10.09 -7.74
C ASN A 127 -27.05 9.31 -6.53
N GLU A 128 -25.87 8.72 -6.66
CA GLU A 128 -24.64 9.24 -6.04
C GLU A 128 -24.72 9.21 -4.51
N SER A 129 -24.51 8.01 -3.97
CA SER A 129 -23.80 7.86 -2.71
C SER A 129 -22.37 8.36 -2.93
N THR A 130 -22.12 9.65 -2.67
CA THR A 130 -20.76 10.20 -2.60
C THR A 130 -20.06 9.69 -1.34
N GLY A 131 -19.69 8.41 -1.33
CA GLY A 131 -18.36 8.06 -0.83
C GLY A 131 -17.35 8.78 -1.71
N ASN A 132 -16.24 9.24 -1.17
CA ASN A 132 -15.23 9.98 -1.93
C ASN A 132 -14.50 9.03 -2.92
N ASN A 133 -15.22 8.53 -3.91
CA ASN A 133 -14.79 7.64 -4.99
C ASN A 133 -14.23 8.47 -6.16
N GLN A 134 -13.48 9.53 -5.85
CA GLN A 134 -12.66 10.15 -6.88
C GLN A 134 -11.47 9.24 -7.12
N GLU A 135 -11.39 8.67 -8.32
CA GLU A 135 -10.20 7.97 -8.77
C GLU A 135 -8.97 8.85 -8.53
N GLN A 136 -7.95 8.30 -7.88
CA GLN A 136 -6.70 9.02 -7.70
C GLN A 136 -6.08 9.26 -9.07
N THR A 137 -5.67 10.50 -9.34
CA THR A 137 -5.05 10.88 -10.61
C THR A 137 -3.60 11.29 -10.40
N VAL A 138 -2.74 10.93 -11.35
CA VAL A 138 -1.32 11.30 -11.37
C VAL A 138 -1.04 12.09 -12.63
N ALA A 139 -0.30 13.19 -12.50
CA ALA A 139 0.17 13.98 -13.64
C ALA A 139 1.62 13.59 -13.98
N GLY A 140 1.82 12.97 -15.15
CA GLY A 140 3.12 12.46 -15.57
C GLY A 140 3.13 12.05 -17.04
N HIS A 141 4.33 12.04 -17.62
CA HIS A 141 4.59 11.51 -18.97
C HIS A 141 5.68 10.43 -18.97
N ALA A 142 6.50 10.42 -17.93
CA ALA A 142 7.59 9.48 -17.76
C ALA A 142 7.82 9.20 -16.27
N MET A 143 8.70 8.25 -15.97
CA MET A 143 9.18 7.93 -14.64
C MET A 143 10.71 7.91 -14.65
N LEU A 144 11.33 8.41 -13.58
CA LEU A 144 12.75 8.16 -13.34
C LEU A 144 12.88 6.72 -12.84
N HIS A 145 13.17 5.79 -13.75
CA HIS A 145 13.25 4.37 -13.42
C HIS A 145 14.43 4.12 -12.48
N ARG A 146 15.62 4.63 -12.85
CA ARG A 146 16.88 4.42 -12.13
C ARG A 146 17.81 5.61 -12.26
N SER A 147 18.65 5.84 -11.26
CA SER A 147 19.73 6.83 -11.36
C SER A 147 21.02 6.37 -10.69
N VAL A 148 22.16 6.79 -11.25
CA VAL A 148 23.50 6.53 -10.71
C VAL A 148 24.27 7.82 -10.62
N SER A 149 24.63 8.21 -9.38
CA SER A 149 25.46 9.39 -9.10
C SER A 149 24.97 10.69 -9.76
N VAL A 150 23.66 10.83 -9.95
CA VAL A 150 23.06 12.00 -10.59
C VAL A 150 23.24 13.23 -9.71
N GLN A 151 23.80 14.29 -10.29
CA GLN A 151 23.95 15.59 -9.66
C GLN A 151 23.00 16.57 -10.34
N TRP A 152 21.80 16.73 -9.77
CA TRP A 152 20.81 17.68 -10.28
C TRP A 152 21.36 19.11 -10.30
N ALA A 153 21.06 19.85 -11.36
CA ALA A 153 21.51 21.22 -11.50
C ALA A 153 20.94 22.14 -10.41
N LYS A 154 21.63 23.24 -10.11
CA LYS A 154 21.13 24.24 -9.17
C LYS A 154 19.82 24.86 -9.70
N ASN A 155 18.83 25.02 -8.82
CA ASN A 155 17.49 25.56 -9.12
C ASN A 155 16.59 24.67 -10.00
N THR A 156 16.91 23.40 -10.19
CA THR A 156 15.96 22.41 -10.73
C THR A 156 15.42 21.53 -9.61
N ARG A 157 14.18 21.06 -9.76
CA ARG A 157 13.61 20.06 -8.86
C ARG A 157 14.41 18.76 -8.99
N PRO A 158 15.00 18.22 -7.90
CA PRO A 158 15.62 16.91 -7.96
C PRO A 158 14.53 15.83 -8.03
N TYR A 159 14.83 14.75 -8.77
CA TYR A 159 14.00 13.55 -8.83
C TYR A 159 14.75 12.38 -8.19
N ARG A 160 13.98 11.47 -7.61
CA ARG A 160 14.43 10.21 -7.01
C ARG A 160 13.94 9.04 -7.84
N ASP A 161 14.60 7.91 -7.69
CA ASP A 161 14.18 6.67 -8.35
C ASP A 161 12.72 6.35 -7.96
N GLY A 162 11.90 6.06 -8.98
CA GLY A 162 10.45 5.87 -8.88
C GLY A 162 9.62 7.15 -8.96
N ASP A 163 10.21 8.35 -9.03
CA ASP A 163 9.42 9.58 -9.20
C ASP A 163 8.78 9.64 -10.59
N VAL A 164 7.50 9.99 -10.62
CA VAL A 164 6.80 10.38 -11.83
C VAL A 164 7.26 11.77 -12.28
N ILE A 165 7.56 11.87 -13.57
CA ILE A 165 8.08 13.06 -14.23
C ILE A 165 6.93 13.70 -15.03
N PRO A 166 6.46 14.90 -14.63
CA PRO A 166 5.51 15.67 -15.42
C PRO A 166 6.19 16.33 -16.64
N ASN A 167 5.44 17.08 -17.43
CA ASN A 167 6.04 17.93 -18.44
C ASN A 167 6.97 18.99 -17.79
N GLY A 168 8.10 19.25 -18.43
CA GLY A 168 9.05 20.25 -17.96
C GLY A 168 10.50 19.83 -18.12
N ARG A 169 11.38 20.71 -17.66
CA ARG A 169 12.82 20.62 -17.86
C ARG A 169 13.50 19.76 -16.79
N LEU A 170 14.28 18.79 -17.24
CA LEU A 170 15.17 17.97 -16.45
C LEU A 170 16.62 18.35 -16.78
N ARG A 171 17.39 18.70 -15.76
CA ARG A 171 18.79 19.09 -15.94
C ARG A 171 19.66 18.55 -14.81
N PHE A 172 20.74 17.89 -15.19
CA PHE A 172 21.73 17.38 -14.25
C PHE A 172 23.14 17.55 -14.82
N ASP A 173 24.08 17.88 -13.93
CA ASP A 173 25.44 18.26 -14.27
C ASP A 173 26.36 17.04 -14.43
N ALA A 174 26.00 15.89 -13.83
CA ALA A 174 26.74 14.63 -13.91
C ALA A 174 25.84 13.43 -13.55
N GLY A 175 26.32 12.22 -13.85
CA GLY A 175 25.67 10.95 -13.53
C GLY A 175 24.84 10.39 -14.69
N ILE A 176 24.14 9.29 -14.43
CA ILE A 176 23.33 8.59 -15.43
C ILE A 176 21.90 8.45 -14.91
N ALA A 177 20.92 8.76 -15.76
CA ALA A 177 19.50 8.60 -15.48
C ALA A 177 18.84 7.72 -16.55
N GLU A 178 18.04 6.75 -16.11
CA GLU A 178 17.18 5.94 -16.96
C GLU A 178 15.74 6.45 -16.80
N ILE A 179 15.19 7.00 -17.87
CA ILE A 179 13.87 7.61 -17.92
C ILE A 179 12.97 6.74 -18.78
N GLU A 180 11.85 6.28 -18.22
CA GLU A 180 10.87 5.45 -18.92
C GLU A 180 9.60 6.26 -19.20
N PHE A 181 9.29 6.50 -20.47
CA PHE A 181 8.09 7.21 -20.90
C PHE A 181 6.88 6.29 -20.86
N PHE A 182 5.69 6.84 -20.60
CA PHE A 182 4.45 6.07 -20.52
C PHE A 182 4.01 5.45 -21.85
N CYS A 183 4.53 5.93 -22.99
CA CYS A 183 4.36 5.24 -24.27
C CYS A 183 5.19 3.94 -24.36
N GLY A 184 6.14 3.71 -23.45
CA GLY A 184 7.06 2.57 -23.39
C GLY A 184 8.47 2.85 -23.93
N ALA A 185 8.81 4.07 -24.32
CA ALA A 185 10.17 4.43 -24.75
C ALA A 185 11.10 4.61 -23.53
N THR A 186 12.29 4.01 -23.56
CA THR A 186 13.29 4.16 -22.50
C THR A 186 14.46 5.00 -22.99
N LEU A 187 14.84 6.01 -22.22
CA LEU A 187 16.02 6.85 -22.47
C LEU A 187 17.05 6.64 -21.36
N THR A 188 18.23 6.15 -21.71
CA THR A 188 19.41 6.20 -20.83
C THR A 188 20.20 7.46 -21.17
N VAL A 189 20.35 8.36 -20.21
CA VAL A 189 20.95 9.69 -20.40
C VAL A 189 22.16 9.86 -19.49
N GLU A 190 23.31 10.20 -20.06
CA GLU A 190 24.53 10.54 -19.34
C GLU A 190 24.72 12.07 -19.28
N GLY A 191 25.04 12.58 -18.10
CA GLY A 191 25.24 14.00 -17.83
C GLY A 191 26.63 14.50 -18.25
N PRO A 192 26.80 15.81 -18.51
CA PRO A 192 25.82 16.88 -18.32
C PRO A 192 24.68 16.82 -19.34
N ALA A 193 23.45 16.91 -18.87
CA ALA A 193 22.26 16.73 -19.69
C ALA A 193 21.21 17.82 -19.42
N ASP A 194 20.52 18.24 -20.49
CA ASP A 194 19.47 19.24 -20.48
C ASP A 194 18.37 18.81 -21.46
N LEU A 195 17.27 18.31 -20.89
CA LEU A 195 16.14 17.77 -21.63
C LEU A 195 14.82 18.33 -21.10
N GLU A 196 13.80 18.35 -21.94
CA GLU A 196 12.46 18.83 -21.62
C GLU A 196 11.46 17.75 -22.04
N VAL A 197 10.82 17.15 -21.04
CA VAL A 197 9.72 16.20 -21.24
C VAL A 197 8.51 16.99 -21.69
N GLN A 198 7.98 16.69 -22.87
CA GLN A 198 6.88 17.44 -23.48
C GLN A 198 5.57 16.67 -23.43
N SER A 199 5.61 15.36 -23.64
CA SER A 199 4.45 14.47 -23.61
C SER A 199 4.89 13.02 -23.41
N ASP A 200 3.94 12.08 -23.33
CA ASP A 200 4.21 10.64 -23.32
C ASP A 200 5.02 10.20 -24.56
N TRP A 201 4.95 10.96 -25.66
CA TRP A 201 5.48 10.60 -26.96
C TRP A 201 6.63 11.49 -27.43
N SER A 202 7.04 12.47 -26.62
CA SER A 202 8.06 13.42 -27.06
C SER A 202 8.92 14.01 -25.95
N VAL A 203 10.19 14.17 -26.30
CA VAL A 203 11.20 14.86 -25.49
C VAL A 203 12.00 15.82 -26.36
N LYS A 204 12.35 16.98 -25.82
CA LYS A 204 13.31 17.88 -26.44
C LYS A 204 14.65 17.76 -25.72
N VAL A 205 15.73 17.62 -26.49
CA VAL A 205 17.08 17.43 -25.96
C VAL A 205 17.93 18.58 -26.44
N SER A 206 18.49 19.32 -25.49
CA SER A 206 19.36 20.47 -25.75
C SER A 206 20.83 20.16 -25.47
N GLN A 207 21.09 19.19 -24.60
CA GLN A 207 22.43 18.74 -24.26
C GLN A 207 22.40 17.33 -23.68
N GLY A 208 23.45 16.55 -23.95
CA GLY A 208 23.72 15.27 -23.30
C GLY A 208 23.94 14.15 -24.30
N ARG A 209 24.43 13.04 -23.77
CA ARG A 209 24.57 11.79 -24.52
C ARG A 209 23.48 10.84 -24.07
N LEU A 210 22.69 10.34 -25.02
CA LEU A 210 21.58 9.47 -24.72
C LEU A 210 21.50 8.28 -25.66
N ARG A 211 20.90 7.21 -25.15
CA ARG A 211 20.47 6.04 -25.89
C ARG A 211 18.96 5.90 -25.72
N ALA A 212 18.25 5.87 -26.83
CA ALA A 212 16.82 5.61 -26.86
C ALA A 212 16.58 4.17 -27.29
N ARG A 213 15.80 3.42 -26.49
CA ARG A 213 15.26 2.10 -26.83
C ARG A 213 13.75 2.24 -26.99
N VAL A 214 13.26 2.07 -28.20
CA VAL A 214 11.82 2.25 -28.49
C VAL A 214 11.22 0.93 -28.97
N PRO A 215 10.39 0.26 -28.13
CA PRO A 215 9.77 -0.99 -28.52
C PRO A 215 8.70 -0.78 -29.62
N PRO A 216 8.24 -1.85 -30.30
CA PRO A 216 7.23 -1.73 -31.36
C PRO A 216 5.92 -1.02 -30.95
N ALA A 217 5.52 -1.08 -29.68
CA ALA A 217 4.34 -0.40 -29.15
C ALA A 217 4.52 1.13 -29.03
N ALA A 218 5.77 1.59 -28.91
CA ALA A 218 6.14 3.00 -28.75
C ALA A 218 6.62 3.65 -30.07
N ARG A 219 6.43 2.97 -31.21
CA ARG A 219 6.77 3.49 -32.54
C ARG A 219 6.12 4.84 -32.78
N GLY A 220 6.91 5.79 -33.25
CA GLY A 220 6.48 7.18 -33.41
C GLY A 220 6.91 8.10 -32.27
N PHE A 221 7.64 7.59 -31.26
CA PHE A 221 8.29 8.44 -30.26
C PHE A 221 9.21 9.46 -30.93
N VAL A 222 9.17 10.71 -30.48
CA VAL A 222 9.86 11.83 -31.11
C VAL A 222 10.91 12.43 -30.17
N VAL A 223 12.14 12.52 -30.65
CA VAL A 223 13.21 13.28 -29.99
C VAL A 223 13.47 14.55 -30.80
N HIS A 224 13.19 15.71 -30.21
CA HIS A 224 13.51 17.00 -30.81
C HIS A 224 14.93 17.41 -30.46
N ALA A 225 15.78 17.60 -31.47
CA ALA A 225 17.19 17.94 -31.33
C ALA A 225 17.65 18.86 -32.47
N ASP A 226 18.30 19.97 -32.15
CA ASP A 226 18.86 20.93 -33.13
C ASP A 226 17.87 21.29 -34.27
N GLU A 227 16.66 21.71 -33.89
CA GLU A 227 15.55 22.04 -34.81
C GLU A 227 15.11 20.89 -35.76
N THR A 228 15.52 19.66 -35.46
CA THR A 228 15.16 18.43 -36.19
C THR A 228 14.31 17.53 -35.29
N GLU A 229 13.30 16.89 -35.86
CA GLU A 229 12.52 15.83 -35.21
C GLU A 229 13.07 14.47 -35.63
N ILE A 230 13.56 13.70 -34.66
CA ILE A 230 13.98 12.31 -34.87
C ILE A 230 12.78 11.44 -34.50
N VAL A 231 12.12 10.89 -35.51
CA VAL A 231 10.94 10.04 -35.33
C VAL A 231 11.36 8.58 -35.38
N ASP A 232 11.10 7.88 -34.28
CA ASP A 232 11.40 6.47 -34.14
C ASP A 232 10.40 5.59 -34.93
N LEU A 233 10.89 4.54 -35.60
CA LEU A 233 10.07 3.55 -36.31
C LEU A 233 10.19 2.13 -35.71
N GLY A 234 10.67 2.02 -34.47
CA GLY A 234 10.82 0.83 -33.66
C GLY A 234 12.28 0.44 -33.54
N THR A 235 13.07 1.33 -32.93
CA THR A 235 14.52 1.38 -33.13
C THR A 235 15.25 1.61 -31.81
N GLU A 236 16.51 1.20 -31.81
CA GLU A 236 17.50 1.60 -30.84
C GLU A 236 18.47 2.58 -31.50
N PHE A 237 18.52 3.81 -31.00
CA PHE A 237 19.39 4.85 -31.54
C PHE A 237 20.06 5.64 -30.43
N ALA A 238 21.21 6.22 -30.75
CA ALA A 238 21.99 7.05 -29.86
C ALA A 238 22.04 8.49 -30.39
N LEU A 239 22.13 9.44 -29.47
CA LEU A 239 22.20 10.86 -29.76
C LEU A 239 23.26 11.49 -28.85
N ASP A 240 24.16 12.26 -29.43
CA ASP A 240 25.20 13.02 -28.71
C ASP A 240 25.05 14.48 -29.10
N ILE A 241 24.67 15.33 -28.13
CA ILE A 241 24.46 16.76 -28.34
C ILE A 241 25.30 17.54 -27.34
N ASP A 242 26.18 18.38 -27.88
CA ASP A 242 26.92 19.39 -27.15
C ASP A 242 26.62 20.79 -27.73
N ALA A 243 27.33 21.82 -27.27
CA ALA A 243 27.10 23.20 -27.70
C ALA A 243 27.43 23.46 -29.19
N GLU A 244 28.21 22.58 -29.82
CA GLU A 244 28.80 22.77 -31.15
C GLU A 244 28.32 21.72 -32.16
N ASN A 245 27.88 20.56 -31.67
CA ASN A 245 27.57 19.41 -32.49
C ASN A 245 26.34 18.65 -31.96
N ALA A 246 25.57 18.12 -32.91
CA ALA A 246 24.48 17.20 -32.66
C ALA A 246 24.61 16.03 -33.64
N ARG A 247 24.69 14.80 -33.12
CA ARG A 247 24.87 13.59 -33.92
C ARG A 247 23.90 12.50 -33.50
N VAL A 248 23.20 11.92 -34.47
CA VAL A 248 22.37 10.73 -34.29
C VAL A 248 23.04 9.51 -34.94
N GLU A 249 22.99 8.37 -34.28
CA GLU A 249 23.48 7.06 -34.75
C GLU A 249 22.40 6.00 -34.54
N VAL A 250 22.04 5.26 -35.58
CA VAL A 250 21.08 4.17 -35.47
C VAL A 250 21.82 2.88 -35.14
N LEU A 251 21.55 2.29 -33.99
CA LEU A 251 22.20 1.06 -33.54
C LEU A 251 21.47 -0.15 -34.14
N ASP A 252 20.14 -0.18 -34.02
CA ASP A 252 19.31 -1.23 -34.61
C ASP A 252 17.92 -0.70 -34.97
N GLY A 253 17.53 -0.80 -36.25
CA GLY A 253 16.22 -0.40 -36.77
C GLY A 253 16.33 0.75 -37.78
N GLU A 254 15.33 1.64 -37.77
CA GLU A 254 15.21 2.78 -38.66
C GLU A 254 14.67 4.04 -37.93
N VAL A 255 15.22 5.21 -38.23
CA VAL A 255 14.67 6.51 -37.79
C VAL A 255 14.42 7.41 -38.99
N ALA A 256 13.37 8.23 -38.91
CA ALA A 256 13.07 9.26 -39.90
C ALA A 256 13.39 10.65 -39.31
N LEU A 257 14.14 11.46 -40.06
CA LEU A 257 14.42 12.84 -39.72
C LEU A 257 13.37 13.74 -40.39
N LYS A 258 12.75 14.61 -39.61
CA LYS A 258 11.80 15.62 -40.10
C LYS A 258 12.21 17.01 -39.68
N GLY A 259 11.88 17.99 -40.50
CA GLY A 259 12.21 19.40 -40.27
C GLY A 259 13.66 19.77 -40.59
N GLY A 260 13.90 21.08 -40.70
CA GLY A 260 15.23 21.62 -40.99
C GLY A 260 15.79 21.21 -42.35
N MET A 261 17.11 21.02 -42.42
CA MET A 261 17.83 20.63 -43.65
C MET A 261 17.81 19.12 -43.93
N HIS A 262 17.34 18.31 -42.97
CA HIS A 262 17.40 16.85 -43.04
C HIS A 262 16.02 16.20 -43.25
N ASP A 263 15.02 17.02 -43.57
CA ASP A 263 13.64 16.56 -43.77
C ASP A 263 13.54 15.46 -44.84
N GLY A 264 12.92 14.34 -44.46
CA GLY A 264 12.72 13.19 -45.33
C GLY A 264 13.92 12.23 -45.42
N ILE A 265 14.99 12.44 -44.64
CA ILE A 265 16.09 11.49 -44.54
C ILE A 265 15.69 10.34 -43.61
N HIS A 266 15.94 9.10 -44.07
CA HIS A 266 15.81 7.90 -43.27
C HIS A 266 17.20 7.33 -42.96
N LEU A 267 17.45 6.99 -41.70
CA LEU A 267 18.68 6.33 -41.27
C LEU A 267 18.36 4.91 -40.83
N THR A 268 19.17 3.95 -41.25
CA THR A 268 19.05 2.52 -40.89
C THR A 268 20.22 2.08 -39.99
N SER A 269 20.15 0.88 -39.40
CA SER A 269 21.22 0.30 -38.57
C SER A 269 22.64 0.55 -39.11
N GLY A 270 23.51 1.07 -38.23
CA GLY A 270 24.89 1.44 -38.51
C GLY A 270 25.09 2.79 -39.22
N GLN A 271 24.02 3.49 -39.59
CA GLN A 271 24.11 4.82 -40.18
C GLN A 271 24.12 5.91 -39.10
N GLN A 272 24.90 6.96 -39.37
CA GLN A 272 25.01 8.13 -38.51
C GLN A 272 24.86 9.42 -39.31
N ARG A 273 24.38 10.47 -38.64
CA ARG A 273 24.17 11.79 -39.26
C ARG A 273 24.42 12.90 -38.25
N TRP A 274 25.12 13.94 -38.71
CA TRP A 274 25.22 15.21 -37.99
C TRP A 274 24.03 16.09 -38.33
N LEU A 275 23.40 16.68 -37.31
CA LEU A 275 22.23 17.54 -37.45
C LEU A 275 22.62 19.01 -37.66
N GLY A 276 23.75 19.44 -37.05
CA GLY A 276 24.28 20.81 -37.15
C GLY A 276 25.09 21.14 -38.41
N GLN A 277 25.45 22.43 -38.57
CA GLN A 277 26.16 22.96 -39.75
C GLN A 277 27.68 22.71 -39.75
N SER A 278 28.28 22.43 -38.59
CA SER A 278 29.71 22.16 -38.38
C SER A 278 30.05 20.68 -38.64
N GLY A 279 29.87 20.24 -39.89
CA GLY A 279 30.27 18.89 -40.30
C GLY A 279 31.79 18.76 -40.39
N GLN A 280 32.46 18.39 -39.29
CA GLN A 280 33.68 17.55 -39.25
C GLN A 280 34.25 17.45 -37.81
N ALA A 281 33.87 16.41 -37.08
CA ALA A 281 34.63 15.89 -35.95
C ALA A 281 34.74 14.35 -36.05
N ASN A 282 35.79 13.80 -35.44
CA ASN A 282 36.40 12.49 -35.69
C ASN A 282 35.40 11.30 -35.83
N PRO A 283 35.55 10.41 -36.83
CA PRO A 283 34.60 9.33 -37.13
C PRO A 283 34.62 8.13 -36.17
N ASP A 284 35.39 8.17 -35.08
CA ASP A 284 35.84 6.95 -34.36
C ASP A 284 35.32 6.80 -32.93
N THR A 285 34.25 7.51 -32.54
CA THR A 285 33.59 7.29 -31.24
C THR A 285 32.17 6.79 -31.46
N SER A 286 32.00 5.47 -31.49
CA SER A 286 30.71 4.82 -31.28
C SER A 286 30.16 5.24 -29.92
N ILE A 287 28.85 5.49 -29.83
CA ILE A 287 28.19 5.81 -28.57
C ILE A 287 27.93 4.49 -27.81
N ASP A 288 28.94 3.95 -27.13
CA ASP A 288 28.78 2.74 -26.29
C ASP A 288 28.35 3.12 -24.87
N LEU A 289 27.05 3.41 -24.71
CA LEU A 289 26.47 3.85 -23.44
C LEU A 289 25.95 2.71 -22.56
N SER A 290 25.94 1.45 -23.00
CA SER A 290 25.03 0.47 -22.39
C SER A 290 25.64 -0.60 -21.49
N LEU A 291 26.78 -1.17 -21.86
CA LEU A 291 27.39 -2.23 -21.07
C LEU A 291 28.06 -1.69 -19.80
N ASP A 292 28.53 -0.44 -19.85
CA ASP A 292 29.19 0.20 -18.72
C ASP A 292 28.19 0.68 -17.66
N VAL A 293 26.98 1.09 -18.03
CA VAL A 293 26.01 1.71 -17.10
C VAL A 293 25.40 0.70 -16.13
N GLU A 294 24.93 -0.44 -16.63
CA GLU A 294 24.35 -1.49 -15.77
C GLU A 294 25.39 -2.03 -14.78
N GLN A 295 26.61 -2.28 -15.26
CA GLN A 295 27.71 -2.75 -14.40
C GLN A 295 28.11 -1.68 -13.36
N GLN A 296 28.24 -0.42 -13.76
CA GLN A 296 28.54 0.69 -12.83
C GLN A 296 27.46 0.83 -11.75
N ARG A 297 26.19 0.62 -12.12
CA ARG A 297 25.06 0.65 -11.20
C ARG A 297 25.15 -0.49 -10.19
N ASP A 298 25.33 -1.73 -10.65
CA ASP A 298 25.41 -2.91 -9.78
C ASP A 298 26.59 -2.79 -8.81
N ASP A 299 27.74 -2.29 -9.29
CA ASP A 299 28.90 -2.00 -8.45
C ASP A 299 28.60 -0.92 -7.40
N ALA A 300 27.87 0.14 -7.78
CA ALA A 300 27.47 1.21 -6.87
C ALA A 300 26.44 0.71 -5.82
N GLU A 301 25.48 -0.12 -6.20
CA GLU A 301 24.51 -0.74 -5.28
C GLU A 301 25.22 -1.64 -4.27
N ALA A 302 26.15 -2.49 -4.74
CA ALA A 302 26.95 -3.37 -3.90
C ALA A 302 27.83 -2.58 -2.92
N GLN A 303 28.46 -1.49 -3.37
CA GLN A 303 29.25 -0.59 -2.51
C GLN A 303 28.38 0.09 -1.47
N ARG A 304 27.19 0.56 -1.87
CA ARG A 304 26.24 1.22 -0.96
C ARG A 304 25.72 0.25 0.10
N PHE A 305 25.35 -0.97 -0.30
CA PHE A 305 24.96 -2.05 0.61
C PHE A 305 26.08 -2.40 1.59
N ALA A 306 27.33 -2.52 1.12
CA ALA A 306 28.48 -2.79 1.97
C ALA A 306 28.74 -1.67 2.99
N ALA A 307 28.54 -0.40 2.60
CA ALA A 307 28.64 0.75 3.49
C ALA A 307 27.56 0.71 4.58
N TRP A 308 26.30 0.52 4.20
CA TRP A 308 25.21 0.36 5.16
C TRP A 308 25.44 -0.84 6.08
N ASN A 309 25.93 -1.97 5.57
CA ASN A 309 26.18 -3.16 6.38
C ASN A 309 27.25 -2.93 7.46
N ARG A 310 28.28 -2.11 7.17
CA ARG A 310 29.28 -1.69 8.18
C ARG A 310 28.65 -0.77 9.22
N TYR A 311 27.92 0.25 8.78
CA TYR A 311 27.25 1.21 9.66
C TYR A 311 26.23 0.54 10.58
N SER A 312 25.35 -0.30 10.03
CA SER A 312 24.34 -1.04 10.79
C SER A 312 24.97 -1.98 11.82
N ARG A 313 26.10 -2.64 11.52
CA ARG A 313 26.83 -3.44 12.52
C ARG A 313 27.40 -2.60 13.66
N GLN A 314 27.86 -1.39 13.39
CA GLN A 314 28.29 -0.47 14.45
C GLN A 314 27.10 0.00 15.29
N ARG A 315 25.99 0.35 14.64
CA ARG A 315 24.76 0.81 15.30
C ARG A 315 24.13 -0.29 16.16
N ALA A 316 24.27 -1.54 15.77
CA ALA A 316 23.80 -2.70 16.53
C ALA A 316 24.39 -2.79 17.96
N GLU A 317 25.51 -2.10 18.23
CA GLU A 317 26.16 -2.05 19.54
C GLU A 317 25.62 -0.94 20.46
N ASP A 318 24.67 -0.12 20.00
CA ASP A 318 23.97 0.89 20.83
C ASP A 318 23.21 0.20 21.97
N GLU A 319 23.49 0.59 23.21
CA GLU A 319 22.89 0.01 24.41
C GLU A 319 21.39 0.32 24.55
N ARG A 320 20.90 1.36 23.85
CA ARG A 320 19.49 1.73 23.83
C ARG A 320 18.68 0.85 22.87
N LEU A 321 19.33 0.09 21.99
CA LEU A 321 18.67 -0.71 20.96
C LEU A 321 18.16 -2.03 21.53
N VAL A 322 16.84 -2.22 21.48
CA VAL A 322 16.14 -3.39 22.04
C VAL A 322 15.95 -4.48 21.01
N ALA A 323 15.53 -4.09 19.82
CA ALA A 323 15.32 -4.99 18.70
C ALA A 323 15.85 -4.37 17.42
N TYR A 324 16.61 -5.15 16.66
CA TYR A 324 17.14 -4.70 15.38
C TYR A 324 17.05 -5.77 14.30
N TYR A 325 16.02 -5.68 13.48
CA TYR A 325 15.72 -6.59 12.39
C TYR A 325 16.37 -6.09 11.09
N ARG A 326 17.57 -6.58 10.83
CA ARG A 326 18.35 -6.25 9.63
C ARG A 326 17.94 -7.14 8.45
N ILE A 327 16.69 -7.00 8.02
CA ILE A 327 16.06 -7.87 6.99
C ILE A 327 16.86 -7.84 5.68
N ALA A 328 17.42 -6.68 5.32
CA ALA A 328 18.31 -6.47 4.18
C ALA A 328 19.54 -7.40 4.15
N ASN A 329 19.92 -8.01 5.27
CA ASN A 329 21.02 -8.98 5.35
C ASN A 329 20.61 -10.27 6.10
N MET A 330 19.33 -10.62 6.01
CA MET A 330 18.76 -11.76 6.73
C MET A 330 19.20 -13.10 6.11
N PRO A 331 19.70 -14.06 6.91
CA PRO A 331 20.00 -15.41 6.42
C PRO A 331 18.74 -16.11 5.92
N GLU A 332 18.87 -17.19 5.16
CA GLU A 332 17.71 -17.99 4.73
C GLU A 332 16.88 -18.50 5.92
N GLY A 333 15.60 -18.75 5.67
CA GLY A 333 14.66 -19.29 6.66
C GLY A 333 13.55 -18.32 7.06
N ARG A 334 12.83 -18.68 8.12
CA ARG A 334 11.61 -18.00 8.59
C ARG A 334 11.79 -17.25 9.91
N THR A 335 13.02 -17.03 10.35
CA THR A 335 13.33 -16.29 11.58
C THR A 335 14.22 -15.11 11.22
N VAL A 336 13.77 -13.90 11.54
CA VAL A 336 14.53 -12.66 11.42
C VAL A 336 15.29 -12.46 12.74
N PRO A 337 16.63 -12.58 12.74
CA PRO A 337 17.39 -12.45 13.98
C PRO A 337 17.29 -11.04 14.55
N ASN A 338 17.21 -10.93 15.88
CA ASN A 338 17.49 -9.68 16.56
C ASN A 338 19.01 -9.44 16.53
N SER A 339 19.44 -8.39 15.85
CA SER A 339 20.86 -8.03 15.71
C SER A 339 21.37 -7.08 16.78
N ALA A 340 20.53 -6.63 17.72
CA ALA A 340 20.95 -5.77 18.83
C ALA A 340 22.00 -6.48 19.72
N ARG A 341 22.75 -5.70 20.50
CA ARG A 341 23.86 -6.18 21.35
C ARG A 341 23.47 -7.35 22.25
N GLU A 342 22.27 -7.32 22.82
CA GLU A 342 21.66 -8.45 23.53
C GLU A 342 21.06 -9.44 22.53
N ARG A 343 21.94 -10.24 21.90
CA ARG A 343 21.64 -11.15 20.77
C ARG A 343 20.76 -12.37 21.12
N GLN A 344 20.06 -12.36 22.26
CA GLN A 344 19.19 -13.47 22.67
C GLN A 344 17.78 -12.96 22.93
N GLY A 345 16.81 -13.53 22.22
CA GLY A 345 15.41 -13.16 22.35
C GLY A 345 15.01 -12.02 21.42
N ASN A 346 13.71 -11.74 21.42
CA ASN A 346 13.06 -10.76 20.56
C ASN A 346 13.26 -11.01 19.05
N GLU A 347 13.66 -12.22 18.61
CA GLU A 347 13.66 -12.54 17.18
C GLU A 347 12.23 -12.43 16.61
N ALA A 348 12.11 -12.17 15.31
CA ALA A 348 10.81 -12.20 14.63
C ALA A 348 10.64 -13.50 13.84
N THR A 349 9.49 -14.15 13.94
CA THR A 349 9.16 -15.36 13.18
C THR A 349 8.14 -15.02 12.09
N LEU A 350 8.46 -15.37 10.85
CA LEU A 350 7.57 -15.17 9.70
C LEU A 350 6.41 -16.16 9.77
N VAL A 351 5.19 -15.65 9.72
CA VAL A 351 3.93 -16.40 9.77
C VAL A 351 3.12 -16.08 8.52
N GLY A 352 2.51 -17.11 7.92
CA GLY A 352 1.76 -16.96 6.68
C GLY A 352 2.64 -16.74 5.44
N PRO A 353 2.03 -16.26 4.34
CA PRO A 353 2.67 -16.12 3.03
C PRO A 353 3.55 -14.85 2.93
N VAL A 354 4.51 -14.69 3.84
CA VAL A 354 5.54 -13.64 3.72
C VAL A 354 6.53 -14.05 2.62
N GLU A 355 6.63 -13.24 1.58
CA GLU A 355 7.55 -13.46 0.47
C GLU A 355 8.87 -12.67 0.67
N ARG A 356 9.96 -13.23 0.14
CA ARG A 356 11.25 -12.53 0.09
C ARG A 356 11.41 -11.91 -1.28
N THR A 357 11.79 -10.64 -1.29
CA THR A 357 12.02 -9.85 -2.50
C THR A 357 13.35 -9.12 -2.41
N ASN A 358 13.70 -8.34 -3.43
CA ASN A 358 14.85 -7.45 -3.37
C ASN A 358 14.60 -6.33 -2.36
N GLY A 359 15.57 -6.10 -1.47
CA GLY A 359 15.54 -4.98 -0.53
C GLY A 359 15.87 -3.66 -1.21
N ARG A 360 16.03 -2.59 -0.41
CA ARG A 360 16.25 -1.24 -0.96
C ARG A 360 17.56 -1.05 -1.69
N PHE A 361 18.55 -1.93 -1.48
CA PHE A 361 19.82 -1.90 -2.19
C PHE A 361 19.84 -2.85 -3.40
N GLY A 362 18.68 -3.23 -3.93
CA GLY A 362 18.58 -4.11 -5.09
C GLY A 362 18.93 -5.55 -4.76
N GLN A 363 19.45 -6.27 -5.77
CA GLN A 363 19.86 -7.69 -5.72
C GLN A 363 20.74 -8.08 -4.51
N PRO A 364 21.71 -7.28 -4.04
CA PRO A 364 22.53 -7.67 -2.88
C PRO A 364 21.78 -7.66 -1.54
N SER A 365 20.55 -7.14 -1.49
CA SER A 365 19.76 -7.00 -0.26
C SER A 365 18.41 -7.72 -0.34
N THR A 366 17.85 -8.06 0.82
CA THR A 366 16.55 -8.73 0.93
C THR A 366 15.49 -7.85 1.57
N GLY A 367 14.28 -7.86 1.04
CA GLY A 367 13.08 -7.31 1.67
C GLY A 367 12.07 -8.42 1.99
N LEU A 368 11.14 -8.13 2.91
CA LEU A 368 9.99 -9.00 3.20
C LEU A 368 8.71 -8.29 2.79
N GLU A 369 7.91 -8.96 1.95
CA GLU A 369 6.61 -8.47 1.48
C GLU A 369 5.47 -8.96 2.37
N PHE A 370 4.52 -8.05 2.62
CA PHE A 370 3.38 -8.25 3.54
C PHE A 370 2.02 -8.06 2.87
N ASP A 371 1.96 -7.95 1.54
CA ASP A 371 0.75 -7.68 0.74
C ASP A 371 -0.30 -8.81 0.79
N ARG A 372 0.14 -10.03 1.08
CA ARG A 372 -0.74 -11.19 1.20
C ARG A 372 -1.45 -11.21 2.55
N ILE A 373 -2.74 -11.55 2.53
CA ILE A 373 -3.54 -11.74 3.74
C ILE A 373 -2.85 -12.72 4.69
N GLY A 374 -2.63 -12.27 5.94
CA GLY A 374 -2.02 -13.04 7.00
C GLY A 374 -0.48 -13.13 6.96
N ALA A 375 0.19 -12.57 5.95
CA ALA A 375 1.64 -12.42 5.91
C ALA A 375 2.07 -11.45 7.02
N ARG A 376 2.88 -11.92 7.97
CA ARG A 376 3.34 -11.12 9.12
C ARG A 376 4.60 -11.68 9.75
N ALA A 377 5.34 -10.82 10.44
CA ALA A 377 6.42 -11.28 11.32
C ALA A 377 6.00 -11.08 12.78
N ARG A 378 6.02 -12.16 13.57
CA ARG A 378 5.65 -12.14 14.98
C ARG A 378 6.89 -12.04 15.86
N THR A 379 6.86 -11.15 16.84
CA THR A 379 7.91 -11.05 17.86
C THR A 379 7.30 -10.92 19.26
N ARG A 380 8.14 -10.96 20.28
CA ARG A 380 7.77 -10.79 21.67
C ARG A 380 8.88 -10.01 22.38
N ILE A 381 8.52 -8.88 22.98
CA ILE A 381 9.43 -7.94 23.62
C ILE A 381 8.92 -7.65 25.04
N ASP A 382 9.36 -8.48 25.98
CA ASP A 382 8.90 -8.47 27.38
C ASP A 382 9.78 -7.58 28.26
N GLN A 383 9.92 -6.30 27.89
CA GLN A 383 10.63 -5.32 28.69
C GLN A 383 9.85 -4.01 28.84
N ARG A 384 10.29 -3.20 29.81
CA ARG A 384 9.81 -1.83 29.99
C ARG A 384 10.65 -0.85 29.18
N PHE A 385 10.02 0.27 28.84
CA PHE A 385 10.63 1.34 28.07
C PHE A 385 10.55 2.66 28.84
N GLU A 386 11.62 3.45 28.78
CA GLU A 386 11.66 4.85 29.23
C GLU A 386 11.10 5.78 28.15
N ALA A 387 11.31 5.41 26.89
CA ALA A 387 10.79 6.09 25.71
C ALA A 387 10.76 5.09 24.53
N PHE A 388 9.96 5.40 23.52
CA PHE A 388 9.95 4.62 22.28
C PHE A 388 10.62 5.40 21.15
N THR A 389 11.53 4.75 20.43
CA THR A 389 11.83 5.12 19.04
C THR A 389 11.69 3.90 18.15
N PHE A 390 10.80 3.98 17.17
CA PHE A 390 10.65 3.00 16.10
C PHE A 390 11.19 3.60 14.82
N ALA A 391 12.07 2.88 14.12
CA ALA A 391 12.59 3.29 12.82
C ALA A 391 12.48 2.13 11.84
N THR A 392 11.95 2.37 10.64
CA THR A 392 11.84 1.33 9.61
C THR A 392 12.11 1.88 8.22
N TRP A 393 12.72 1.06 7.37
CA TRP A 393 12.74 1.26 5.93
C TRP A 393 11.64 0.41 5.29
N VAL A 394 10.74 1.08 4.59
CA VAL A 394 9.55 0.47 4.00
C VAL A 394 9.32 0.96 2.58
N ARG A 395 9.06 0.04 1.64
CA ARG A 395 8.49 0.32 0.32
C ARG A 395 6.98 0.27 0.43
N ILE A 396 6.30 1.32 -0.01
CA ILE A 396 4.83 1.40 0.00
C ILE A 396 4.33 1.28 -1.43
N ASP A 397 3.62 0.20 -1.73
CA ASP A 397 3.07 -0.05 -3.08
C ASP A 397 1.65 0.53 -3.19
N SER A 398 0.85 0.38 -2.14
CA SER A 398 -0.47 1.01 -2.02
C SER A 398 -0.88 1.17 -0.56
N LEU A 399 -1.92 1.97 -0.31
CA LEU A 399 -2.56 2.15 1.00
C LEU A 399 -4.06 1.77 0.89
N ASP A 400 -4.33 0.54 0.44
CA ASP A 400 -5.67 0.05 0.11
C ASP A 400 -6.57 -0.18 1.34
N HIS A 401 -5.98 -0.15 2.54
CA HIS A 401 -6.69 -0.33 3.79
C HIS A 401 -6.81 1.00 4.52
N VAL A 402 -7.92 1.19 5.24
CA VAL A 402 -8.10 2.34 6.13
C VAL A 402 -6.92 2.53 7.09
N TYR A 403 -6.33 1.40 7.51
CA TYR A 403 -5.10 1.34 8.29
C TYR A 403 -4.19 0.25 7.75
N ASN A 404 -2.92 0.60 7.54
CA ASN A 404 -1.87 -0.26 7.00
C ASN A 404 -0.79 -0.42 8.09
N ALA A 405 -0.58 -1.64 8.57
CA ALA A 405 0.23 -1.89 9.77
C ALA A 405 1.73 -1.85 9.51
N LEU A 406 2.46 -1.06 10.31
CA LEU A 406 3.92 -1.13 10.39
C LEU A 406 4.34 -2.00 11.59
N PHE A 407 3.85 -1.65 12.79
CA PHE A 407 4.12 -2.38 14.04
C PHE A 407 2.91 -2.34 14.97
N MET A 408 2.49 -3.50 15.48
CA MET A 408 1.26 -3.64 16.27
C MET A 408 1.48 -4.53 17.49
N SER A 409 1.30 -4.00 18.70
CA SER A 409 1.12 -4.85 19.89
C SER A 409 -0.20 -5.63 19.83
N ASP A 410 -0.19 -6.88 20.30
CA ASP A 410 -1.33 -7.79 20.20
C ASP A 410 -2.51 -7.39 21.10
N GLY A 411 -2.23 -6.98 22.35
CA GLY A 411 -3.24 -6.70 23.37
C GLY A 411 -3.75 -5.26 23.35
N TYR A 412 -2.90 -4.32 22.91
CA TYR A 412 -3.09 -2.89 23.04
C TYR A 412 -3.42 -2.47 24.49
N GLU A 413 -2.73 -3.11 25.43
CA GLU A 413 -2.86 -2.90 26.87
C GLU A 413 -2.21 -1.57 27.30
N THR A 414 -2.47 -1.13 28.54
CA THR A 414 -1.82 0.06 29.12
C THR A 414 -0.30 0.07 28.89
N GLY A 415 0.21 1.12 28.24
CA GLY A 415 1.63 1.29 27.90
C GLY A 415 2.05 0.72 26.55
N GLU A 416 1.17 -0.01 25.85
CA GLU A 416 1.41 -0.53 24.50
C GLU A 416 1.06 0.48 23.42
N LEU A 417 1.54 0.20 22.19
CA LEU A 417 1.41 1.09 21.06
C LEU A 417 0.99 0.38 19.78
N HIS A 418 0.42 1.16 18.85
CA HIS A 418 0.25 0.79 17.45
C HIS A 418 0.87 1.85 16.55
N TRP A 419 1.51 1.40 15.47
CA TRP A 419 2.10 2.25 14.45
C TRP A 419 1.66 1.80 13.06
N GLN A 420 0.95 2.70 12.37
CA GLN A 420 0.20 2.43 11.15
C GLN A 420 0.28 3.62 10.17
N ILE A 421 -0.14 3.40 8.94
CA ILE A 421 -0.36 4.42 7.91
C ILE A 421 -1.83 4.40 7.52
N ARG A 422 -2.49 5.55 7.46
CA ARG A 422 -3.87 5.64 6.97
C ARG A 422 -3.94 5.65 5.45
N GLU A 423 -5.10 5.31 4.90
CA GLU A 423 -5.41 5.37 3.45
C GLU A 423 -5.14 6.76 2.81
N ASP A 424 -5.19 7.83 3.60
CA ASP A 424 -4.91 9.21 3.16
C ASP A 424 -3.41 9.56 3.16
N GLY A 425 -2.53 8.60 3.47
CA GLY A 425 -1.08 8.81 3.53
C GLY A 425 -0.57 9.42 4.82
N SER A 426 -1.41 9.63 5.85
CA SER A 426 -0.96 10.10 7.17
C SER A 426 -0.35 8.98 8.02
N LEU A 427 0.74 9.28 8.75
CA LEU A 427 1.26 8.40 9.79
C LEU A 427 0.39 8.47 11.03
N MET A 428 0.14 7.31 11.63
CA MET A 428 -0.66 7.13 12.82
C MET A 428 0.16 6.38 13.87
N PHE A 429 0.52 7.07 14.96
CA PHE A 429 1.15 6.47 16.12
C PHE A 429 0.22 6.60 17.32
N SER A 430 -0.09 5.52 18.02
CA SER A 430 -1.01 5.56 19.15
C SER A 430 -0.46 4.84 20.36
N VAL A 431 -0.71 5.38 21.55
CA VAL A 431 -0.29 4.79 22.83
C VAL A 431 -1.50 4.67 23.75
N MET A 432 -1.69 3.47 24.32
CA MET A 432 -2.71 3.22 25.34
C MET A 432 -2.23 3.73 26.69
N VAL A 433 -3.05 4.58 27.33
CA VAL A 433 -2.75 5.23 28.60
C VAL A 433 -3.42 4.49 29.77
N ASP A 434 -4.64 4.00 29.56
CA ASP A 434 -5.37 3.21 30.57
C ASP A 434 -6.40 2.34 29.86
N ASP A 435 -6.16 1.04 29.74
CA ASP A 435 -7.03 0.05 29.11
C ASP A 435 -8.26 -0.35 29.95
N THR A 436 -8.38 0.14 31.18
CA THR A 436 -9.49 -0.19 32.09
C THR A 436 -10.66 0.79 32.03
N GLN A 437 -10.47 1.96 31.41
CA GLN A 437 -11.51 2.98 31.28
C GLN A 437 -12.52 2.63 30.18
N GLU A 438 -13.70 3.23 30.20
CA GLU A 438 -14.59 3.29 29.02
C GLU A 438 -14.69 4.77 28.61
N VAL A 439 -14.22 5.08 27.41
CA VAL A 439 -14.21 6.43 26.84
C VAL A 439 -15.20 6.46 25.67
N ARG A 440 -16.01 7.52 25.58
CA ARG A 440 -16.88 7.74 24.41
C ARG A 440 -16.34 8.88 23.58
N HIS A 441 -16.30 8.73 22.27
CA HIS A 441 -15.90 9.79 21.36
C HIS A 441 -16.72 9.72 20.07
N PHE A 442 -16.92 10.86 19.42
CA PHE A 442 -17.61 10.92 18.15
C PHE A 442 -16.65 10.52 17.03
N SER A 443 -16.98 9.44 16.30
CA SER A 443 -16.27 9.03 15.09
C SER A 443 -16.87 9.77 13.90
N GLN A 444 -16.06 10.58 13.23
CA GLN A 444 -16.48 11.25 11.99
C GLN A 444 -16.74 10.25 10.86
N ARG A 445 -16.03 9.12 10.87
CA ARG A 445 -16.19 8.04 9.89
C ARG A 445 -17.53 7.34 10.05
N ASP A 446 -17.88 7.02 11.30
CA ASP A 446 -19.09 6.25 11.60
C ASP A 446 -20.30 7.18 11.84
N ASN A 447 -20.07 8.50 11.80
CA ASN A 447 -21.03 9.56 12.10
C ASN A 447 -21.81 9.31 13.41
N ALA A 448 -21.14 8.71 14.40
CA ALA A 448 -21.76 8.21 15.62
C ALA A 448 -20.81 8.31 16.81
N GLU A 449 -21.38 8.29 18.03
CA GLU A 449 -20.60 8.20 19.25
C GLU A 449 -20.16 6.74 19.46
N VAL A 450 -18.85 6.51 19.31
CA VAL A 450 -18.22 5.21 19.46
C VAL A 450 -17.71 5.04 20.88
N LYS A 451 -18.06 3.90 21.49
CA LYS A 451 -17.47 3.48 22.76
C LYS A 451 -16.09 2.89 22.49
N ALA A 452 -15.12 3.38 23.24
CA ALA A 452 -13.77 2.90 23.25
C ALA A 452 -13.36 2.38 24.64
N ALA A 453 -13.00 1.10 24.77
CA ALA A 453 -12.33 0.63 25.98
C ALA A 453 -10.90 1.17 26.08
N GLY A 454 -10.71 1.97 27.09
CA GLY A 454 -9.45 2.52 27.45
C GLY A 454 -9.19 3.87 26.81
N LEU A 455 -8.37 4.60 27.53
CA LEU A 455 -7.93 5.91 27.18
C LEU A 455 -6.66 5.78 26.33
N ALA A 456 -6.78 5.92 25.02
CA ALA A 456 -5.64 6.00 24.12
C ALA A 456 -5.50 7.41 23.54
N LYS A 457 -4.26 7.80 23.19
CA LYS A 457 -4.01 8.96 22.34
C LYS A 457 -3.46 8.50 21.01
N VAL A 458 -4.09 8.97 19.94
CA VAL A 458 -3.61 8.82 18.57
C VAL A 458 -2.95 10.12 18.13
N TYR A 459 -1.77 10.03 17.54
CA TYR A 459 -0.98 11.12 17.00
C TYR A 459 -0.95 10.95 15.48
N TYR A 460 -1.50 11.92 14.75
CA TYR A 460 -1.55 11.91 13.29
C TYR A 460 -0.53 12.89 12.73
N SER A 461 0.11 12.53 11.62
CA SER A 461 0.89 13.47 10.82
C SER A 461 0.04 14.11 9.71
N GLU A 462 0.58 15.13 9.06
CA GLU A 462 0.12 15.48 7.71
C GLU A 462 0.43 14.31 6.74
N PRO A 463 -0.35 14.13 5.65
CA PRO A 463 -0.04 13.15 4.63
C PRO A 463 1.37 13.32 4.06
N PHE A 464 2.11 12.22 3.94
CA PHE A 464 3.46 12.22 3.33
C PHE A 464 3.55 11.37 2.07
N TRP A 465 2.52 10.54 1.81
CA TRP A 465 2.45 9.61 0.71
C TRP A 465 1.20 9.87 -0.13
N ASP A 466 1.35 9.83 -1.46
CA ASP A 466 0.26 9.68 -2.42
C ASP A 466 0.62 8.61 -3.47
N ILE A 467 -0.35 8.23 -4.30
CA ILE A 467 -0.20 7.13 -5.27
C ILE A 467 0.92 7.35 -6.29
N SER A 468 1.32 8.59 -6.59
CA SER A 468 2.45 8.88 -7.48
C SER A 468 3.80 8.43 -6.89
N GLN A 469 3.80 8.09 -5.60
CA GLN A 469 4.96 7.63 -4.84
C GLN A 469 4.94 6.12 -4.59
N SER A 470 4.03 5.39 -5.22
CA SER A 470 3.98 3.92 -5.20
C SER A 470 5.34 3.31 -5.58
N GLY A 471 5.74 2.25 -4.87
CA GLY A 471 6.99 1.52 -5.11
C GLY A 471 8.25 2.20 -4.55
N ARG A 472 8.13 3.35 -3.87
CA ARG A 472 9.26 4.08 -3.29
C ARG A 472 9.58 3.64 -1.88
N TRP A 473 10.86 3.70 -1.54
CA TRP A 473 11.37 3.45 -0.19
C TRP A 473 11.26 4.69 0.69
N PHE A 474 10.81 4.51 1.92
CA PHE A 474 10.71 5.55 2.93
C PHE A 474 11.41 5.09 4.20
N HIS A 475 12.19 6.00 4.80
CA HIS A 475 12.63 5.84 6.18
C HIS A 475 11.62 6.53 7.10
N LEU A 476 10.83 5.75 7.81
CA LEU A 476 9.82 6.24 8.73
C LEU A 476 10.32 6.10 10.16
N VAL A 477 10.13 7.13 10.98
CA VAL A 477 10.48 7.08 12.41
C VAL A 477 9.37 7.68 13.25
N ALA A 478 9.02 7.03 14.36
CA ALA A 478 8.15 7.57 15.39
C ALA A 478 8.86 7.56 16.74
N VAL A 479 8.87 8.72 17.42
CA VAL A 479 9.49 8.94 18.72
C VAL A 479 8.42 9.34 19.73
N TYR A 480 8.26 8.58 20.80
CA TYR A 480 7.45 8.92 21.96
C TYR A 480 8.36 9.21 23.14
N ASP A 481 8.42 10.48 23.55
CA ASP A 481 9.27 10.98 24.63
C ASP A 481 8.41 11.48 25.81
N PRO A 482 8.24 10.66 26.87
CA PRO A 482 7.52 11.08 28.06
C PRO A 482 8.20 12.26 28.77
N ILE A 483 9.53 12.30 28.82
CA ILE A 483 10.31 13.30 29.56
C ILE A 483 10.17 14.67 28.91
N GLY A 484 10.39 14.76 27.59
CA GLY A 484 10.17 15.98 26.82
C GLY A 484 8.69 16.30 26.61
N ARG A 485 7.79 15.36 26.91
CA ARG A 485 6.33 15.42 26.69
C ARG A 485 5.98 15.64 25.22
N ARG A 486 6.63 14.91 24.32
CA ARG A 486 6.43 15.07 22.87
C ARG A 486 6.30 13.73 22.14
N VAL A 487 5.56 13.75 21.04
CA VAL A 487 5.54 12.70 20.03
C VAL A 487 5.94 13.30 18.71
N THR A 488 7.03 12.79 18.13
CA THR A 488 7.59 13.33 16.90
C THR A 488 7.67 12.23 15.86
N GLN A 489 7.21 12.50 14.64
CA GLN A 489 7.29 11.55 13.53
C GLN A 489 8.14 12.14 12.41
N TYR A 490 8.94 11.30 11.76
CA TYR A 490 9.88 11.69 10.71
C TYR A 490 9.71 10.84 9.46
N VAL A 491 9.96 11.47 8.32
CA VAL A 491 10.04 10.81 7.02
C VAL A 491 11.35 11.21 6.36
N ASN A 492 12.13 10.22 5.93
CA ASN A 492 13.40 10.41 5.23
C ASN A 492 14.37 11.34 6.00
N GLY A 493 14.45 11.15 7.31
CA GLY A 493 15.33 11.92 8.19
C GLY A 493 14.85 13.35 8.50
N GLN A 494 13.68 13.75 8.00
CA GLN A 494 13.10 15.07 8.22
C GLN A 494 11.86 14.98 9.11
N ARG A 495 11.69 15.95 10.01
CA ARG A 495 10.53 16.00 10.92
C ARG A 495 9.25 16.31 10.14
N LEU A 496 8.28 15.40 10.25
CA LEU A 496 6.96 15.51 9.62
C LEU A 496 5.91 16.07 10.58
N SER A 497 5.90 15.60 11.83
CA SER A 497 4.96 16.07 12.85
C SER A 497 5.62 16.13 14.22
N ASP A 498 5.10 16.99 15.08
CA ASP A 498 5.61 17.22 16.42
C ASP A 498 4.47 17.69 17.34
N GLU A 499 3.92 16.76 18.12
CA GLU A 499 2.77 17.00 18.98
C GLU A 499 3.15 16.91 20.46
N ARG A 500 2.61 17.80 21.28
CA ARG A 500 2.77 17.75 22.74
C ARG A 500 1.88 16.65 23.33
N ILE A 501 2.40 15.87 24.27
CA ILE A 501 1.63 14.93 25.09
C ILE A 501 0.79 15.74 26.10
N PRO A 502 -0.55 15.77 25.99
CA PRO A 502 -1.39 16.45 26.97
C PRO A 502 -1.39 15.71 28.30
N GLU A 503 -1.61 16.41 29.42
CA GLU A 503 -1.57 15.82 30.77
C GLU A 503 -2.48 14.59 30.92
N LYS A 504 -3.67 14.64 30.30
CA LYS A 504 -4.64 13.52 30.31
C LYS A 504 -4.09 12.24 29.67
N PHE A 505 -3.13 12.35 28.75
CA PHE A 505 -2.58 11.24 27.98
C PHE A 505 -1.11 10.96 28.30
N TYR A 506 -0.61 11.49 29.42
CA TYR A 506 0.75 11.23 29.89
C TYR A 506 0.84 9.83 30.51
N ILE A 507 1.77 9.03 30.02
CA ILE A 507 2.13 7.71 30.58
C ILE A 507 3.63 7.49 30.46
N GLU A 508 4.21 6.90 31.50
CA GLU A 508 5.63 6.53 31.56
C GLU A 508 5.85 5.01 31.71
N ASP A 509 4.82 4.24 32.07
CA ASP A 509 4.90 2.78 32.17
C ASP A 509 4.72 2.13 30.78
N LEU A 510 5.74 2.22 29.94
CA LEU A 510 5.69 1.76 28.55
C LEU A 510 6.12 0.28 28.42
N LYS A 511 5.43 -0.49 27.58
CA LYS A 511 5.71 -1.91 27.28
C LYS A 511 5.26 -2.30 25.86
N ILE A 512 5.66 -3.48 25.39
CA ILE A 512 5.23 -4.00 24.08
C ILE A 512 4.59 -5.39 24.20
N GLY A 513 5.27 -6.36 24.80
CA GLY A 513 4.79 -7.74 24.88
C GLY A 513 4.81 -8.45 23.52
N PRO A 514 3.85 -9.36 23.22
CA PRO A 514 3.73 -9.99 21.92
C PRO A 514 3.22 -8.99 20.87
N ALA A 515 3.87 -8.99 19.69
CA ALA A 515 3.62 -7.99 18.66
C ALA A 515 3.80 -8.56 17.23
N GLU A 516 3.30 -7.81 16.26
CA GLU A 516 3.34 -8.14 14.84
C GLU A 516 3.89 -6.98 14.01
N ILE A 517 4.62 -7.34 12.94
CA ILE A 517 5.21 -6.42 11.97
C ILE A 517 4.57 -6.67 10.61
N GLY A 518 4.20 -5.59 9.92
CA GLY A 518 3.63 -5.62 8.57
C GLY A 518 2.19 -6.09 8.48
N ASN A 519 1.55 -6.43 9.61
CA ASN A 519 0.16 -6.88 9.66
C ASN A 519 -0.41 -6.81 11.07
N TRP A 520 -1.72 -7.04 11.18
CA TRP A 520 -2.39 -7.31 12.44
C TRP A 520 -3.40 -8.46 12.31
N GLY A 521 -3.01 -9.63 12.80
CA GLY A 521 -3.77 -10.88 12.77
C GLY A 521 -4.71 -11.07 13.96
N GLN A 522 -4.82 -10.08 14.85
CA GLN A 522 -5.75 -10.07 16.01
C GLN A 522 -5.79 -11.40 16.76
N PRO A 523 -4.72 -11.80 17.47
CA PRO A 523 -4.59 -13.16 18.01
C PRO A 523 -5.60 -13.51 19.11
N PHE A 524 -6.23 -12.50 19.74
CA PHE A 524 -7.26 -12.69 20.78
C PHE A 524 -8.69 -12.58 20.25
N ARG A 525 -8.89 -12.62 18.93
CA ARG A 525 -10.22 -12.53 18.34
C ARG A 525 -11.14 -13.68 18.77
N LYS A 526 -12.42 -13.36 18.94
CA LYS A 526 -13.47 -14.32 19.29
C LYS A 526 -14.25 -14.84 18.07
N THR A 527 -14.07 -14.21 16.90
CA THR A 527 -14.78 -14.53 15.65
C THR A 527 -13.78 -14.85 14.52
N PRO A 528 -14.22 -15.52 13.43
CA PRO A 528 -13.36 -15.78 12.28
C PRO A 528 -13.13 -14.55 11.39
N TRP A 529 -13.94 -13.50 11.54
CA TRP A 529 -13.87 -12.26 10.77
C TRP A 529 -12.88 -11.28 11.40
N PHE A 530 -12.14 -10.55 10.56
CA PHE A 530 -11.14 -9.58 11.01
C PHE A 530 -10.91 -8.52 9.94
N ALA A 531 -10.60 -7.30 10.37
CA ALA A 531 -10.20 -6.24 9.45
C ALA A 531 -8.83 -6.58 8.85
N VAL A 532 -8.74 -6.54 7.53
CA VAL A 532 -7.46 -6.66 6.83
C VAL A 532 -6.73 -5.32 6.96
N ARG A 533 -5.52 -5.37 7.54
CA ARG A 533 -4.67 -4.20 7.80
C ARG A 533 -3.21 -4.46 7.43
N ASN A 534 -2.97 -5.46 6.59
CA ASN A 534 -1.61 -5.79 6.18
C ASN A 534 -1.00 -4.63 5.40
N LEU A 535 0.32 -4.50 5.48
CA LEU A 535 1.03 -3.54 4.66
C LEU A 535 1.06 -4.05 3.22
N ASN A 536 0.55 -3.26 2.28
CA ASN A 536 0.81 -3.50 0.86
C ASN A 536 2.15 -2.88 0.49
N GLY A 537 3.21 -3.65 0.72
CA GLY A 537 4.58 -3.18 0.57
C GLY A 537 5.63 -4.12 1.14
N THR A 538 6.85 -3.62 1.24
CA THR A 538 8.04 -4.37 1.66
C THR A 538 8.74 -3.68 2.82
N ILE A 539 9.15 -4.41 3.86
CA ILE A 539 10.06 -3.90 4.90
C ILE A 539 11.41 -4.59 4.75
N ASP A 540 12.50 -3.83 4.81
CA ASP A 540 13.87 -4.37 4.75
C ASP A 540 14.75 -3.99 5.95
N GLU A 541 14.26 -3.16 6.86
CA GLU A 541 14.90 -2.88 8.14
C GLU A 541 13.89 -2.35 9.16
N LEU A 542 13.98 -2.82 10.41
CA LEU A 542 13.22 -2.25 11.52
C LEU A 542 14.06 -2.26 12.80
N ALA A 543 14.08 -1.13 13.50
CA ALA A 543 14.80 -0.92 14.75
C ALA A 543 13.86 -0.34 15.82
N ILE A 544 14.03 -0.81 17.06
CA ILE A 544 13.26 -0.38 18.22
C ILE A 544 14.25 -0.01 19.33
N TYR A 545 14.18 1.22 19.80
CA TYR A 545 15.02 1.74 20.87
C TYR A 545 14.20 2.00 22.13
N ASN A 546 14.83 1.71 23.27
CA ASN A 546 14.45 2.17 24.59
C ASN A 546 15.07 3.55 24.88
N ALA A 547 14.75 4.52 24.02
CA ALA A 547 15.17 5.90 24.14
C ALA A 547 14.42 6.77 23.14
N ALA A 548 14.31 8.05 23.43
CA ALA A 548 13.95 9.07 22.45
C ALA A 548 15.23 9.44 21.68
N LEU A 549 15.28 9.13 20.37
CA LEU A 549 16.39 9.55 19.52
C LEU A 549 16.23 11.01 19.09
N GLU A 550 17.36 11.71 19.04
CA GLU A 550 17.41 13.10 18.59
C GLU A 550 17.33 13.22 17.06
N GLU A 551 16.93 14.41 16.58
CA GLU A 551 16.77 14.70 15.16
C GLU A 551 18.06 14.43 14.35
N GLU A 552 19.22 14.77 14.91
CA GLU A 552 20.51 14.50 14.28
C GLU A 552 20.81 13.00 14.12
N GLU A 553 20.45 12.19 15.12
CA GLU A 553 20.64 10.74 15.07
C GLU A 553 19.75 10.11 14.01
N ILE A 554 18.50 10.56 13.92
CA ILE A 554 17.52 10.10 12.94
C ILE A 554 17.96 10.47 11.52
N ARG A 555 18.47 11.69 11.33
CA ARG A 555 19.03 12.13 10.05
C ARG A 555 20.27 11.31 9.68
N GLU A 556 21.15 11.01 10.62
CA GLU A 556 22.31 10.16 10.38
C GLU A 556 21.89 8.74 9.95
N ILE A 557 20.90 8.13 10.63
CA ILE A 557 20.35 6.82 10.25
C ILE A 557 19.81 6.83 8.82
N TYR A 558 19.09 7.89 8.44
CA TYR A 558 18.62 8.06 7.07
C TYR A 558 19.78 8.19 6.06
N GLU A 559 20.72 9.10 6.28
CA GLU A 559 21.81 9.37 5.34
C GLU A 559 22.75 8.16 5.16
N GLN A 560 22.94 7.35 6.20
CA GLN A 560 23.71 6.11 6.12
C GLN A 560 22.88 4.92 5.61
N GLY A 561 21.55 5.01 5.67
CA GLY A 561 20.61 3.95 5.30
C GLY A 561 20.02 4.04 3.90
N LYS A 562 19.98 5.23 3.28
CA LYS A 562 19.30 5.46 2.00
C LYS A 562 19.91 4.72 0.82
N PRO A 563 19.13 4.21 -0.15
CA PRO A 563 19.70 3.57 -1.34
C PRO A 563 20.21 4.61 -2.36
N LEU A 564 20.66 4.16 -3.53
CA LEU A 564 21.00 5.07 -4.63
C LEU A 564 19.74 5.80 -5.11
N GLY A 565 19.90 7.06 -5.53
CA GLY A 565 18.79 7.87 -6.04
C GLY A 565 17.89 8.52 -4.97
N TYR A 566 18.29 8.55 -3.68
CA TYR A 566 17.46 9.07 -2.56
C TYR A 566 18.00 10.30 -1.82
#